data_AF-A0A3M9ZSB8-F1
#
_entry.id   AF-A0A3M9ZSB8-F1
#
_cell.length_a   1.000
_cell.length_b   1.000
_cell.length_c   1.000
_cell.angle_alpha   90.00
_cell.angle_beta   90.00
_cell.angle_gamma   90.00
#
_symmetry.space_group_name_H-M   'P 1'
#
loop_
_entity.id
_entity.type
_entity.pdbx_description
1 polymer ?
#
loop_
_entity_poly.entity_id
_entity_poly.type
_entity_poly.pdbx_seq_one_letter_code
_entity_poly.pdbx_strand_id
1 'polypeptide(L)'
;MITVRPVGGAKKSLGTKEILLESGMTVSELLGMLTGMVPDGAPKLDTDNVLVAVNGADSSALGGRKTVLNDGDKISIIPVIHGGAQKSVTLYILQRRILAVTVTNSSLDDLRSRHPGVIFQAVSERFILNRYHLGRILYLSLRSHKNSLLLSKKIETDILMRFALTRQISAAIADAGARPGKNHVIIALGTKRRLDHIRAELLPVSVPLFSNNYHTFLQRHFGITKKHVDSARSNRPLEDILAEMAAVL
;
A
#
# COMPACT_ATOMS: atom_id res chain seq x y z
N MET A 1 32.54 -4.43 28.48
CA MET A 1 31.08 -4.24 28.29
C MET A 1 30.75 -3.42 27.04
N ILE A 2 29.62 -3.76 26.40
CA ILE A 2 28.98 -3.00 25.31
C ILE A 2 27.63 -2.43 25.74
N THR A 3 27.16 -1.38 25.05
CA THR A 3 25.84 -0.77 25.30
C THR A 3 24.94 -0.92 24.08
N VAL A 4 23.82 -1.62 24.22
CA VAL A 4 22.84 -1.85 23.15
C VAL A 4 21.61 -0.98 23.33
N ARG A 5 21.25 -0.23 22.30
CA ARG A 5 20.09 0.68 22.26
C ARG A 5 19.12 0.26 21.17
N PRO A 6 18.06 -0.50 21.51
CA PRO A 6 17.01 -0.78 20.56
C PRO A 6 16.15 0.46 20.31
N VAL A 7 15.73 0.65 19.06
CA VAL A 7 14.83 1.75 18.67
C VAL A 7 13.56 1.23 17.98
N GLY A 8 12.53 2.06 17.88
CA GLY A 8 11.31 1.74 17.13
C GLY A 8 10.64 0.43 17.56
N GLY A 9 10.36 -0.45 16.58
CA GLY A 9 9.81 -1.79 16.80
C GLY A 9 10.66 -2.67 17.70
N ALA A 10 12.00 -2.65 17.57
CA ALA A 10 12.89 -3.44 18.41
C ALA A 10 12.80 -3.05 19.89
N LYS A 11 12.62 -1.75 20.18
CA LYS A 11 12.37 -1.25 21.55
C LYS A 11 11.05 -1.77 22.12
N LYS A 12 10.02 -1.92 21.29
CA LYS A 12 8.74 -2.50 21.71
C LYS A 12 8.87 -3.99 22.00
N SER A 13 9.65 -4.72 21.22
CA SER A 13 9.94 -6.13 21.43
C SER A 13 10.73 -6.39 22.72
N LEU A 14 11.76 -5.60 23.00
CA LEU A 14 12.66 -5.81 24.14
C LEU A 14 12.19 -5.13 25.44
N GLY A 15 11.22 -4.22 25.38
CA GLY A 15 10.65 -3.55 26.56
C GLY A 15 11.60 -2.59 27.29
N THR A 16 12.84 -2.43 26.85
CA THR A 16 13.86 -1.58 27.46
C THR A 16 14.46 -0.57 26.47
N LYS A 17 15.01 0.53 27.00
CA LYS A 17 15.71 1.57 26.21
C LYS A 17 17.20 1.24 26.01
N GLU A 18 17.77 0.44 26.90
CA GLU A 18 19.20 0.15 26.92
C GLU A 18 19.44 -1.22 27.56
N ILE A 19 20.44 -1.95 27.06
CA ILE A 19 20.89 -3.24 27.57
C ILE A 19 22.41 -3.20 27.64
N LEU A 20 22.98 -3.57 28.79
CA LEU A 20 24.43 -3.75 28.96
C LEU A 20 24.75 -5.23 28.83
N LEU A 21 25.74 -5.56 28.00
CA LEU A 21 26.18 -6.92 27.73
C LEU A 21 27.71 -7.01 27.74
N GLU A 22 28.23 -8.21 27.90
CA GLU A 22 29.66 -8.48 27.69
C GLU A 22 30.06 -8.25 26.22
N SER A 23 31.33 -7.91 26.00
CA SER A 23 31.90 -7.76 24.65
C SER A 23 32.49 -9.08 24.14
N GLY A 24 33.13 -9.05 22.96
CA GLY A 24 33.81 -10.20 22.37
C GLY A 24 32.91 -11.10 21.52
N MET A 25 31.64 -10.72 21.35
CA MET A 25 30.69 -11.40 20.48
C MET A 25 30.58 -10.71 19.10
N THR A 26 30.13 -11.46 18.11
CA THR A 26 29.76 -10.94 16.81
C THR A 26 28.37 -10.31 16.83
N VAL A 27 28.07 -9.47 15.83
CA VAL A 27 26.71 -8.95 15.59
C VAL A 27 25.69 -10.09 15.44
N SER A 28 26.06 -11.22 14.81
CA SER A 28 25.17 -12.37 14.68
C SER A 28 24.78 -12.98 16.02
N GLU A 29 25.76 -13.15 16.91
CA GLU A 29 25.54 -13.70 18.26
C GLU A 29 24.72 -12.75 19.12
N LEU A 30 25.01 -11.45 19.04
CA LEU A 30 24.20 -10.42 19.69
C LEU A 30 22.72 -10.53 19.28
N LEU A 31 22.42 -10.62 17.99
CA LEU A 31 21.04 -10.73 17.50
C LEU A 31 20.36 -12.02 17.99
N GLY A 32 21.09 -13.13 18.06
CA GLY A 32 20.62 -14.38 18.65
C GLY A 32 20.24 -14.22 20.11
N MET A 33 21.10 -13.58 20.91
CA MET A 33 20.84 -13.30 22.32
C MET A 33 19.63 -12.39 22.53
N LEU A 34 19.53 -11.29 21.76
CA LEU A 34 18.41 -10.36 21.86
C LEU A 34 17.07 -11.04 21.54
N THR A 35 17.06 -12.01 20.63
CA THR A 35 15.85 -12.80 20.33
C THR A 35 15.39 -13.60 21.55
N GLY A 36 16.31 -14.14 22.34
CA GLY A 36 16.01 -14.86 23.58
C GLY A 36 15.60 -13.97 24.76
N MET A 37 15.81 -12.65 24.66
CA MET A 37 15.42 -11.67 25.69
C MET A 37 14.02 -11.08 25.47
N VAL A 38 13.34 -11.43 24.38
CA VAL A 38 11.98 -10.92 24.09
C VAL A 38 10.99 -11.55 25.10
N PRO A 39 10.26 -10.75 25.89
CA PRO A 39 9.29 -11.27 26.85
C PRO A 39 8.13 -12.03 26.19
N ASP A 40 7.57 -13.00 26.90
CA ASP A 40 6.38 -13.73 26.45
C ASP A 40 5.21 -12.76 26.18
N GLY A 41 4.57 -12.92 25.02
CA GLY A 41 3.48 -12.06 24.56
C GLY A 41 3.90 -10.70 23.96
N ALA A 42 5.19 -10.36 23.98
CA ALA A 42 5.70 -9.17 23.28
C ALA A 42 5.81 -9.39 21.75
N PRO A 43 5.81 -8.32 20.94
CA PRO A 43 6.07 -8.45 19.51
C PRO A 43 7.43 -9.10 19.23
N LYS A 44 7.49 -10.09 18.35
CA LYS A 44 8.74 -10.77 17.98
C LYS A 44 9.77 -9.76 17.43
N LEU A 45 11.03 -9.91 17.83
CA LEU A 45 12.15 -9.21 17.21
C LEU A 45 12.53 -9.92 15.90
N ASP A 46 12.35 -9.26 14.76
CA ASP A 46 12.73 -9.77 13.44
C ASP A 46 14.19 -9.39 13.14
N THR A 47 15.12 -10.29 13.43
CA THR A 47 16.57 -10.07 13.29
C THR A 47 17.08 -10.18 11.85
N ASP A 48 16.23 -10.57 10.90
CA ASP A 48 16.55 -10.52 9.47
C ASP A 48 16.29 -9.13 8.90
N ASN A 49 15.34 -8.39 9.48
CA ASN A 49 14.96 -7.04 9.08
C ASN A 49 15.40 -5.97 10.11
N VAL A 50 16.69 -5.98 10.47
CA VAL A 50 17.31 -4.92 11.28
C VAL A 50 18.57 -4.39 10.61
N LEU A 51 18.77 -3.08 10.72
CA LEU A 51 20.05 -2.43 10.54
C LEU A 51 20.70 -2.33 11.91
N VAL A 52 21.97 -2.74 12.00
CA VAL A 52 22.76 -2.69 13.23
C VAL A 52 23.82 -1.62 13.04
N ALA A 53 23.77 -0.56 13.84
CA ALA A 53 24.79 0.49 13.82
C ALA A 53 25.75 0.33 15.00
N VAL A 54 27.05 0.24 14.74
CA VAL A 54 28.12 0.19 15.74
C VAL A 54 28.82 1.54 15.75
N ASN A 55 28.76 2.25 16.88
CA ASN A 55 29.28 3.61 17.05
C ASN A 55 28.81 4.60 15.96
N GLY A 56 27.59 4.40 15.44
CA GLY A 56 26.99 5.24 14.40
C GLY A 56 27.27 4.79 12.96
N ALA A 57 28.18 3.84 12.73
CA ALA A 57 28.40 3.23 11.42
C ALA A 57 27.55 1.97 11.23
N ASP A 58 26.96 1.76 10.06
CA ASP A 58 26.25 0.52 9.75
C ASP A 58 27.23 -0.66 9.75
N SER A 59 26.90 -1.72 10.47
CA SER A 59 27.64 -2.97 10.52
C SER A 59 27.92 -3.52 9.11
N SER A 60 27.03 -3.31 8.14
CA SER A 60 27.23 -3.75 6.75
C SER A 60 28.48 -3.15 6.09
N ALA A 61 28.88 -1.93 6.48
CA ALA A 61 30.10 -1.26 6.03
C ALA A 61 31.36 -1.68 6.81
N LEU A 62 31.18 -2.44 7.90
CA LEU A 62 32.24 -3.05 8.69
C LEU A 62 32.44 -4.51 8.21
N GLY A 63 31.99 -5.49 8.98
CA GLY A 63 32.01 -6.92 8.64
C GLY A 63 30.61 -7.54 8.55
N GLY A 64 29.57 -6.72 8.46
CA GLY A 64 28.17 -7.13 8.57
C GLY A 64 27.92 -7.88 9.87
N ARG A 65 27.28 -9.05 9.76
CA ARG A 65 26.99 -9.94 10.89
C ARG A 65 28.24 -10.54 11.56
N LYS A 66 29.40 -10.49 10.90
CA LYS A 66 30.68 -10.97 11.44
C LYS A 66 31.47 -9.90 12.20
N THR A 67 30.97 -8.67 12.26
CA THR A 67 31.62 -7.59 13.04
C THR A 67 31.70 -8.01 14.51
N VAL A 68 32.92 -8.03 15.06
CA VAL A 68 33.17 -8.31 16.48
C VAL A 68 32.98 -7.03 17.28
N LEU A 69 32.19 -7.11 18.35
CA LEU A 69 31.84 -5.99 19.22
C LEU A 69 32.84 -5.91 20.38
N ASN A 70 33.45 -4.75 20.56
CA ASN A 70 34.51 -4.52 21.53
C ASN A 70 34.04 -3.68 22.72
N ASP A 71 34.82 -3.72 23.80
CA ASP A 71 34.55 -2.92 24.98
C ASP A 71 34.36 -1.42 24.67
N GLY A 72 33.28 -0.86 25.19
CA GLY A 72 32.89 0.54 24.98
C GLY A 72 32.03 0.79 23.75
N ASP A 73 31.77 -0.21 22.90
CA ASP A 73 30.93 -0.04 21.72
C ASP A 73 29.49 0.33 22.10
N LYS A 74 28.92 1.26 21.32
CA LYS A 74 27.51 1.66 21.37
C LYS A 74 26.81 1.10 20.14
N ILE A 75 25.92 0.13 20.37
CA ILE A 75 25.19 -0.57 19.32
C ILE A 75 23.76 -0.04 19.27
N SER A 76 23.28 0.34 18.09
CA SER A 76 21.87 0.64 17.87
C SER A 76 21.21 -0.46 17.03
N ILE A 77 20.09 -0.99 17.52
CA ILE A 77 19.27 -1.98 16.79
C ILE A 77 18.09 -1.27 16.16
N ILE A 78 18.15 -1.08 14.85
CA ILE A 78 17.22 -0.26 14.08
C ILE A 78 16.37 -1.17 13.20
N PRO A 79 15.07 -1.39 13.50
CA PRO A 79 14.23 -2.22 12.65
C PRO A 79 14.07 -1.57 11.28
N VAL A 80 14.35 -2.35 10.24
CA VAL A 80 14.08 -1.98 8.86
C VAL A 80 12.61 -2.24 8.61
N ILE A 81 11.82 -1.19 8.74
CA ILE A 81 10.40 -1.26 8.39
C ILE A 81 10.30 -1.16 6.87
N HIS A 82 10.35 -2.29 6.19
CA HIS A 82 9.71 -2.37 4.88
C HIS A 82 8.25 -2.06 5.15
N GLY A 83 7.71 -0.96 4.61
CA GLY A 83 6.30 -0.65 4.75
C GLY A 83 5.51 -1.85 4.26
N GLY A 84 5.01 -2.69 5.17
CA GLY A 84 4.32 -3.92 4.84
C GLY A 84 3.27 -3.63 3.77
N ALA A 85 3.08 -4.56 2.84
CA ALA A 85 2.26 -4.31 1.66
C ALA A 85 0.92 -3.66 2.08
N GLN A 86 0.73 -2.41 1.69
CA GLN A 86 -0.39 -1.61 2.18
C GLN A 86 -1.67 -2.32 1.81
N LYS A 87 -2.54 -2.63 2.76
CA LYS A 87 -3.84 -3.27 2.45
C LYS A 87 -4.92 -2.26 2.06
N SER A 88 -4.70 -0.99 2.40
CA SER A 88 -5.58 0.12 2.05
C SER A 88 -4.80 1.39 1.81
N VAL A 89 -5.40 2.33 1.08
CA VAL A 89 -4.89 3.68 0.91
C VAL A 89 -6.00 4.69 1.16
N THR A 90 -5.66 5.82 1.79
CA THR A 90 -6.52 7.00 1.81
C THR A 90 -5.97 8.05 0.87
N LEU A 91 -6.84 8.60 0.03
CA LEU A 91 -6.56 9.70 -0.86
C LEU A 91 -7.37 10.91 -0.45
N TYR A 92 -6.79 12.10 -0.67
CA TYR A 92 -7.45 13.38 -0.52
C TYR A 92 -7.44 14.07 -1.88
N ILE A 93 -8.61 14.17 -2.50
CA ILE A 93 -8.75 14.67 -3.87
C ILE A 93 -9.89 15.69 -3.89
N LEU A 94 -9.61 16.92 -4.33
CA LEU A 94 -10.59 18.01 -4.36
C LEU A 94 -11.34 18.17 -3.03
N GLN A 95 -10.60 18.17 -1.91
CA GLN A 95 -11.10 18.23 -0.53
C GLN A 95 -12.02 17.06 -0.11
N ARG A 96 -12.12 16.01 -0.92
CA ARG A 96 -12.86 14.78 -0.58
C ARG A 96 -11.88 13.70 -0.14
N ARG A 97 -12.24 13.00 0.94
CA ARG A 97 -11.50 11.82 1.41
C ARG A 97 -12.06 10.58 0.70
N ILE A 98 -11.15 9.73 0.24
CA ILE A 98 -11.47 8.49 -0.45
C ILE A 98 -10.68 7.37 0.22
N LEU A 99 -11.35 6.26 0.51
CA LEU A 99 -10.72 5.04 0.96
C LEU A 99 -10.71 4.04 -0.20
N ALA A 100 -9.57 3.40 -0.43
CA ALA A 100 -9.47 2.24 -1.30
C ALA A 100 -8.90 1.05 -0.54
N VAL A 101 -9.53 -0.12 -0.65
CA VAL A 101 -9.15 -1.37 0.02
C VAL A 101 -9.29 -2.52 -0.97
N THR A 102 -8.29 -3.40 -1.08
CA THR A 102 -8.43 -4.63 -1.87
C THR A 102 -9.02 -5.74 -1.04
N VAL A 103 -10.02 -6.42 -1.59
CA VAL A 103 -10.70 -7.57 -1.01
C VAL A 103 -10.98 -8.62 -2.08
N THR A 104 -11.21 -9.88 -1.69
CA THR A 104 -11.55 -10.96 -2.63
C THR A 104 -13.05 -11.25 -2.65
N ASN A 105 -13.68 -11.28 -1.47
CA ASN A 105 -15.07 -11.73 -1.31
C ASN A 105 -15.86 -10.73 -0.47
N SER A 106 -16.26 -9.60 -1.06
CA SER A 106 -17.16 -8.64 -0.43
C SER A 106 -18.36 -8.33 -1.32
N SER A 107 -19.56 -8.36 -0.74
CA SER A 107 -20.77 -7.87 -1.39
C SER A 107 -20.78 -6.34 -1.36
N LEU A 108 -20.79 -5.73 -2.54
CA LEU A 108 -20.90 -4.27 -2.67
C LEU A 108 -22.27 -3.78 -2.21
N ASP A 109 -23.31 -4.59 -2.40
CA ASP A 109 -24.68 -4.25 -2.01
C ASP A 109 -24.86 -4.32 -0.49
N ASP A 110 -24.20 -5.26 0.19
CA ASP A 110 -24.18 -5.33 1.65
C ASP A 110 -23.46 -4.11 2.27
N LEU A 111 -22.37 -3.65 1.62
CA LEU A 111 -21.67 -2.45 2.07
C LEU A 111 -22.55 -1.20 1.91
N ARG A 112 -23.29 -1.10 0.80
CA ARG A 112 -24.22 0.01 0.55
C ARG A 112 -25.38 0.03 1.54
N SER A 113 -25.94 -1.14 1.87
CA SER A 113 -27.05 -1.24 2.83
C SER A 113 -26.62 -0.89 4.25
N ARG A 114 -25.42 -1.32 4.68
CA ARG A 114 -24.88 -1.05 6.02
C ARG A 114 -24.35 0.37 6.20
N HIS A 115 -23.92 1.03 5.12
CA HIS A 115 -23.33 2.38 5.16
C HIS A 115 -24.07 3.37 4.25
N PRO A 116 -25.37 3.65 4.50
CA PRO A 116 -26.15 4.56 3.66
C PRO A 116 -25.52 5.96 3.66
N GLY A 117 -25.41 6.58 2.49
CA GLY A 117 -24.77 7.89 2.30
C GLY A 117 -23.26 7.86 2.05
N VAL A 118 -22.64 6.67 2.00
CA VAL A 118 -21.30 6.48 1.43
C VAL A 118 -21.44 5.99 0.00
N ILE A 119 -20.69 6.60 -0.91
CA ILE A 119 -20.66 6.18 -2.31
C ILE A 119 -19.63 5.07 -2.43
N PHE A 120 -20.04 3.94 -3.00
CA PHE A 120 -19.19 2.78 -3.23
C PHE A 120 -19.13 2.40 -4.70
N GLN A 121 -17.91 2.15 -5.16
CA GLN A 121 -17.64 1.46 -6.42
C GLN A 121 -16.64 0.33 -6.18
N ALA A 122 -16.81 -0.80 -6.87
CA ALA A 122 -15.82 -1.85 -6.90
C ALA A 122 -15.22 -1.96 -8.32
N VAL A 123 -13.90 -2.08 -8.39
CA VAL A 123 -13.14 -2.20 -9.65
C VAL A 123 -12.19 -3.37 -9.51
N SER A 124 -12.10 -4.23 -10.53
CA SER A 124 -11.11 -5.31 -10.57
C SER A 124 -9.70 -4.74 -10.36
N GLU A 125 -8.91 -5.36 -9.49
CA GLU A 125 -7.55 -4.86 -9.22
C GLU A 125 -6.66 -4.86 -10.48
N ARG A 126 -7.01 -5.68 -11.48
CA ARG A 126 -6.32 -5.77 -12.77
C ARG A 126 -6.33 -4.46 -13.55
N PHE A 127 -7.28 -3.58 -13.27
CA PHE A 127 -7.45 -2.28 -13.93
C PHE A 127 -6.81 -1.13 -13.14
N ILE A 128 -6.05 -1.43 -12.07
CA ILE A 128 -5.43 -0.40 -11.23
C ILE A 128 -3.95 -0.69 -11.07
N LEU A 129 -3.11 0.04 -11.80
CA LEU A 129 -1.65 -0.12 -11.74
C LEU A 129 -1.04 0.15 -10.37
N ASN A 130 -1.34 1.31 -9.79
CA ASN A 130 -0.79 1.75 -8.51
C ASN A 130 -1.58 2.94 -7.94
N ARG A 131 -1.12 3.46 -6.80
CA ARG A 131 -1.70 4.62 -6.11
C ARG A 131 -1.82 5.86 -7.01
N TYR A 132 -0.85 6.10 -7.89
CA TYR A 132 -0.87 7.27 -8.78
C TYR A 132 -1.97 7.14 -9.82
N HIS A 133 -2.01 6.01 -10.54
CA HIS A 133 -3.08 5.73 -11.51
C HIS A 133 -4.48 5.82 -10.87
N LEU A 134 -4.68 5.16 -9.73
CA LEU A 134 -5.92 5.24 -8.95
C LEU A 134 -6.32 6.70 -8.66
N GLY A 135 -5.38 7.49 -8.16
CA GLY A 135 -5.62 8.90 -7.84
C GLY A 135 -5.99 9.73 -9.06
N ARG A 136 -5.36 9.50 -10.23
CA ARG A 136 -5.65 10.23 -11.47
C ARG A 136 -7.06 9.96 -11.98
N ILE A 137 -7.48 8.71 -12.05
CA ILE A 137 -8.82 8.34 -12.50
C ILE A 137 -9.91 8.89 -11.57
N LEU A 138 -9.68 8.81 -10.25
CA LEU A 138 -10.59 9.37 -9.26
C LEU A 138 -10.66 10.91 -9.33
N TYR A 139 -9.53 11.56 -9.57
CA TYR A 139 -9.50 13.01 -9.81
C TYR A 139 -10.34 13.41 -11.02
N LEU A 140 -10.22 12.69 -12.14
CA LEU A 140 -11.02 12.95 -13.34
C LEU A 140 -12.52 12.81 -13.06
N SER A 141 -12.93 11.77 -12.36
CA SER A 141 -14.34 11.54 -12.02
C SER A 141 -14.90 12.61 -11.09
N LEU A 142 -14.15 12.98 -10.05
CA LEU A 142 -14.55 14.04 -9.11
C LEU A 142 -14.59 15.43 -9.77
N ARG A 143 -13.62 15.73 -10.65
CA ARG A 143 -13.59 16.98 -11.41
C ARG A 143 -14.77 17.05 -12.39
N SER A 144 -15.06 15.94 -13.07
CA SER A 144 -16.19 15.84 -14.01
C SER A 144 -17.53 15.99 -13.29
N HIS A 145 -17.68 15.37 -12.11
CA HIS A 145 -18.84 15.60 -11.25
C HIS A 145 -19.02 17.07 -10.89
N LYS A 146 -17.95 17.76 -10.48
CA LYS A 146 -18.00 19.18 -10.11
C LYS A 146 -18.44 20.08 -11.29
N ASN A 147 -18.14 19.67 -12.51
CA ASN A 147 -18.41 20.45 -13.72
C ASN A 147 -19.62 19.92 -14.53
N SER A 148 -20.40 18.98 -13.99
CA SER A 148 -21.53 18.35 -14.69
C SER A 148 -21.16 17.65 -16.00
N LEU A 149 -19.96 17.06 -16.07
CA LEU A 149 -19.39 16.37 -17.23
C LEU A 149 -19.21 14.86 -16.99
N LEU A 150 -20.03 14.25 -16.13
CA LEU A 150 -19.95 12.81 -15.92
C LEU A 150 -20.36 12.03 -17.19
N LEU A 151 -19.69 10.91 -17.44
CA LEU A 151 -20.03 9.93 -18.47
C LEU A 151 -21.36 9.22 -18.19
N SER A 152 -21.81 9.26 -16.93
CA SER A 152 -23.04 8.64 -16.47
C SER A 152 -23.76 9.53 -15.45
N LYS A 153 -24.98 9.15 -15.05
CA LYS A 153 -25.74 9.90 -14.04
C LYS A 153 -25.13 9.86 -12.63
N LYS A 154 -24.27 8.89 -12.35
CA LYS A 154 -23.77 8.58 -11.00
C LYS A 154 -22.25 8.54 -10.98
N ILE A 155 -21.63 9.13 -9.97
CA ILE A 155 -20.17 9.23 -9.91
C ILE A 155 -19.50 7.85 -9.76
N GLU A 156 -20.12 6.91 -9.04
CA GLU A 156 -19.62 5.54 -8.91
C GLU A 156 -19.52 4.83 -10.27
N THR A 157 -20.51 5.05 -11.14
CA THR A 157 -20.53 4.46 -12.48
C THR A 157 -19.52 5.16 -13.40
N ASP A 158 -19.37 6.49 -13.30
CA ASP A 158 -18.33 7.24 -14.02
C ASP A 158 -16.92 6.75 -13.64
N ILE A 159 -16.65 6.52 -12.35
CA ILE A 159 -15.37 5.94 -11.88
C ILE A 159 -15.09 4.60 -12.58
N LEU A 160 -16.06 3.69 -12.59
CA LEU A 160 -15.90 2.39 -13.25
C LEU A 160 -15.62 2.53 -14.75
N MET A 161 -16.39 3.38 -15.43
CA MET A 161 -16.25 3.64 -16.86
C MET A 161 -14.88 4.21 -17.23
N ARG A 162 -14.32 5.10 -16.39
CA ARG A 162 -12.97 5.63 -16.60
C ARG A 162 -11.88 4.61 -16.36
N PHE A 163 -12.04 3.67 -15.41
CA PHE A 163 -11.10 2.55 -15.29
C PHE A 163 -11.19 1.59 -16.47
N ALA A 164 -12.39 1.39 -17.02
CA ALA A 164 -12.62 0.53 -18.18
C ALA A 164 -12.32 1.20 -19.53
N LEU A 165 -11.97 2.48 -19.56
CA LEU A 165 -11.76 3.28 -20.77
C LEU A 165 -12.91 3.17 -21.80
N THR A 166 -14.16 3.21 -21.33
CA THR A 166 -15.34 3.07 -22.21
C THR A 166 -16.48 4.00 -21.82
N ARG A 167 -17.28 4.39 -22.81
CA ARG A 167 -18.54 5.14 -22.63
C ARG A 167 -19.75 4.22 -22.44
N GLN A 168 -19.58 2.91 -22.50
CA GLN A 168 -20.66 1.93 -22.32
C GLN A 168 -20.63 1.31 -20.92
N ILE A 169 -21.70 1.48 -20.14
CA ILE A 169 -21.82 0.97 -18.76
C ILE A 169 -21.68 -0.56 -18.73
N SER A 170 -22.33 -1.27 -19.64
CA SER A 170 -22.29 -2.74 -19.71
C SER A 170 -20.87 -3.26 -19.95
N ALA A 171 -20.13 -2.64 -20.88
CA ALA A 171 -18.73 -2.97 -21.13
C ALA A 171 -17.87 -2.69 -19.89
N ALA A 172 -18.09 -1.56 -19.22
CA ALA A 172 -17.35 -1.21 -18.00
C ALA A 172 -17.56 -2.23 -16.87
N ILE A 173 -18.79 -2.71 -16.69
CA ILE A 173 -19.14 -3.76 -15.72
C ILE A 173 -18.50 -5.09 -16.12
N ALA A 174 -18.60 -5.48 -17.40
CA ALA A 174 -18.09 -6.75 -17.88
C ALA A 174 -16.55 -6.84 -17.73
N ASP A 175 -15.84 -5.76 -18.05
CA ASP A 175 -14.38 -5.75 -18.10
C ASP A 175 -13.77 -5.42 -16.74
N ALA A 176 -14.03 -4.21 -16.23
CA ALA A 176 -13.38 -3.68 -15.04
C ALA A 176 -14.19 -3.90 -13.75
N GLY A 177 -15.39 -4.47 -13.83
CA GLY A 177 -16.22 -4.77 -12.65
C GLY A 177 -15.60 -5.83 -11.72
N ALA A 178 -16.05 -5.84 -10.47
CA ALA A 178 -15.70 -6.89 -9.52
C ALA A 178 -16.28 -8.24 -9.97
N ARG A 179 -15.51 -9.32 -9.79
CA ARG A 179 -15.93 -10.69 -10.13
C ARG A 179 -15.84 -11.60 -8.89
N PRO A 180 -16.76 -12.57 -8.72
CA PRO A 180 -16.71 -13.51 -7.60
C PRO A 180 -15.37 -14.25 -7.51
N GLY A 181 -14.85 -14.39 -6.29
CA GLY A 181 -13.58 -15.10 -6.03
C GLY A 181 -12.33 -14.42 -6.62
N LYS A 182 -12.45 -13.19 -7.12
CA LYS A 182 -11.33 -12.41 -7.66
C LYS A 182 -11.14 -11.13 -6.87
N ASN A 183 -9.88 -10.76 -6.69
CA ASN A 183 -9.52 -9.52 -6.02
C ASN A 183 -10.09 -8.30 -6.76
N HIS A 184 -10.64 -7.39 -5.99
CA HIS A 184 -11.15 -6.12 -6.46
C HIS A 184 -10.90 -5.05 -5.39
N VAL A 185 -10.77 -3.82 -5.85
CA VAL A 185 -10.59 -2.64 -5.00
C VAL A 185 -11.96 -2.02 -4.76
N ILE A 186 -12.39 -2.02 -3.50
CA ILE A 186 -13.51 -1.19 -3.06
C ILE A 186 -13.01 0.24 -2.95
N ILE A 187 -13.71 1.16 -3.60
CA ILE A 187 -13.49 2.59 -3.56
C ILE A 187 -14.69 3.21 -2.83
N ALA A 188 -14.44 3.82 -1.68
CA ALA A 188 -15.46 4.44 -0.84
C ALA A 188 -15.22 5.94 -0.70
N LEU A 189 -16.25 6.76 -0.98
CA LEU A 189 -16.24 8.21 -0.84
C LEU A 189 -17.24 8.61 0.26
N GLY A 190 -16.77 9.32 1.27
CA GLY A 190 -17.60 9.70 2.42
C GLY A 190 -16.86 10.57 3.43
N THR A 191 -17.49 10.76 4.60
CA THR A 191 -16.89 11.53 5.69
C THR A 191 -15.77 10.73 6.36
N LYS A 192 -14.81 11.42 7.00
CA LYS A 192 -13.69 10.79 7.74
C LYS A 192 -14.18 9.69 8.69
N ARG A 193 -15.15 10.00 9.55
CA ARG A 193 -15.68 9.04 10.54
C ARG A 193 -16.23 7.77 9.89
N ARG A 194 -17.00 7.91 8.81
CA ARG A 194 -17.58 6.76 8.10
C ARG A 194 -16.50 5.93 7.40
N LEU A 195 -15.56 6.58 6.73
CA LEU A 195 -14.46 5.88 6.04
C LEU A 195 -13.51 5.18 7.01
N ASP A 196 -13.27 5.74 8.19
CA ASP A 196 -12.45 5.10 9.23
C ASP A 196 -13.15 3.86 9.81
N HIS A 197 -14.48 3.90 9.97
CA HIS A 197 -15.27 2.73 10.35
C HIS A 197 -15.23 1.63 9.27
N ILE A 198 -15.47 2.01 8.00
CA ILE A 198 -15.40 1.06 6.86
C ILE A 198 -14.00 0.45 6.75
N ARG A 199 -12.94 1.23 6.99
CA ARG A 199 -11.58 0.72 7.03
C ARG A 199 -11.43 -0.36 8.10
N ALA A 200 -11.87 -0.09 9.33
CA ALA A 200 -11.74 -1.05 10.43
C ALA A 200 -12.48 -2.36 10.12
N GLU A 201 -13.63 -2.27 9.45
CA GLU A 201 -14.42 -3.42 9.02
C GLU A 201 -13.75 -4.24 7.90
N LEU A 202 -13.16 -3.58 6.91
CA LEU A 202 -12.59 -4.26 5.73
C LEU A 202 -11.15 -4.74 5.94
N LEU A 203 -10.38 -4.14 6.84
CA LEU A 203 -8.98 -4.48 7.06
C LEU A 203 -8.74 -5.98 7.41
N PRO A 204 -9.54 -6.62 8.28
CA PRO A 204 -9.37 -8.04 8.61
C PRO A 204 -9.48 -8.98 7.39
N VAL A 205 -10.35 -8.64 6.43
CA VAL A 205 -10.60 -9.42 5.22
C VAL A 205 -9.85 -8.91 3.98
N SER A 206 -9.00 -7.89 4.17
CA SER A 206 -8.27 -7.24 3.09
C SER A 206 -6.97 -7.98 2.73
N VAL A 207 -6.65 -7.91 1.43
CA VAL A 207 -5.41 -8.42 0.86
C VAL A 207 -4.48 -7.25 0.49
N PRO A 208 -3.18 -7.50 0.28
CA PRO A 208 -2.22 -6.49 -0.17
C PRO A 208 -2.68 -5.73 -1.43
N LEU A 209 -2.82 -4.40 -1.32
CA LEU A 209 -3.14 -3.50 -2.42
C LEU A 209 -1.89 -3.31 -3.29
N PHE A 210 -2.08 -3.32 -4.62
CA PHE A 210 -1.00 -3.18 -5.62
C PHE A 210 0.08 -4.27 -5.53
N SER A 211 -0.29 -5.47 -5.06
CA SER A 211 0.65 -6.60 -4.95
C SER A 211 1.02 -7.20 -6.30
N ASN A 212 0.12 -7.11 -7.28
CA ASN A 212 0.30 -7.70 -8.61
C ASN A 212 0.67 -6.63 -9.64
N ASN A 213 1.57 -6.98 -10.56
CA ASN A 213 1.94 -6.12 -11.68
C ASN A 213 1.01 -6.38 -12.88
N TYR A 214 0.16 -5.41 -13.20
CA TYR A 214 -0.80 -5.49 -14.31
C TYR A 214 -0.42 -4.66 -15.55
N HIS A 215 0.81 -4.17 -15.67
CA HIS A 215 1.26 -3.34 -16.79
C HIS A 215 1.03 -4.01 -18.14
N THR A 216 1.57 -5.22 -18.33
CA THR A 216 1.45 -5.98 -19.59
C THR A 216 0.00 -6.30 -19.92
N PHE A 217 -0.82 -6.60 -18.91
CA PHE A 217 -2.25 -6.85 -19.10
C PHE A 217 -2.95 -5.61 -19.65
N LEU A 218 -2.79 -4.46 -19.01
CA LEU A 218 -3.45 -3.22 -19.42
C LEU A 218 -2.96 -2.71 -20.77
N GLN A 219 -1.66 -2.85 -21.06
CA GLN A 219 -1.12 -2.53 -22.38
C GLN A 219 -1.78 -3.35 -23.48
N ARG A 220 -1.87 -4.67 -23.30
CA ARG A 220 -2.51 -5.55 -24.29
C ARG A 220 -4.01 -5.28 -24.39
N HIS A 221 -4.68 -5.13 -23.26
CA HIS A 221 -6.13 -4.95 -23.20
C HIS A 221 -6.57 -3.65 -23.90
N PHE A 222 -5.81 -2.57 -23.75
CA PHE A 222 -6.12 -1.26 -24.36
C PHE A 222 -5.34 -0.96 -25.64
N GLY A 223 -4.60 -1.92 -26.20
CA GLY A 223 -3.82 -1.71 -27.43
C GLY A 223 -2.68 -0.70 -27.30
N ILE A 224 -2.14 -0.49 -26.09
CA ILE A 224 -1.05 0.44 -25.83
C ILE A 224 0.28 -0.25 -26.18
N THR A 225 0.85 0.13 -27.32
CA THR A 225 2.13 -0.38 -27.80
C THR A 225 3.33 0.21 -27.02
N LYS A 226 4.49 -0.44 -27.15
CA LYS A 226 5.75 0.09 -26.64
C LYS A 226 6.08 1.49 -27.21
N LYS A 227 5.78 1.74 -28.49
CA LYS A 227 5.98 3.03 -29.13
C LYS A 227 5.19 4.15 -28.43
N HIS A 228 3.95 3.88 -27.99
CA HIS A 228 3.17 4.85 -27.22
C HIS A 228 3.87 5.18 -25.89
N VAL A 229 4.28 4.15 -25.14
CA VAL A 229 4.94 4.32 -23.84
C VAL A 229 6.27 5.06 -23.98
N ASP A 230 7.11 4.68 -24.94
CA ASP A 230 8.42 5.30 -25.18
C ASP A 230 8.30 6.76 -25.66
N SER A 231 7.16 7.14 -26.27
CA SER A 231 6.91 8.51 -26.73
C SER A 231 6.41 9.46 -25.62
N ALA A 232 5.90 8.91 -24.51
CA ALA A 232 5.40 9.70 -23.40
C ALA A 232 6.56 10.25 -22.57
N ARG A 233 6.69 11.59 -22.53
CA ARG A 233 7.71 12.29 -21.71
C ARG A 233 7.29 12.32 -20.24
N SER A 234 7.26 11.16 -19.59
CA SER A 234 6.88 11.01 -18.19
C SER A 234 7.71 9.94 -17.48
N ASN A 235 7.88 10.10 -16.17
CA ASN A 235 8.44 9.06 -15.29
C ASN A 235 7.44 7.93 -14.99
N ARG A 236 6.18 8.06 -15.44
CA ARG A 236 5.07 7.11 -15.28
C ARG A 236 4.23 7.03 -16.56
N PRO A 237 4.85 6.64 -17.68
CA PRO A 237 4.27 6.83 -19.01
C PRO A 237 2.95 6.06 -19.20
N LEU A 238 2.85 4.82 -18.70
CA LEU A 238 1.64 4.03 -18.86
C LEU A 238 0.47 4.60 -18.04
N GLU A 239 0.73 5.00 -16.80
CA GLU A 239 -0.30 5.60 -15.94
C GLU A 239 -0.82 6.91 -16.52
N ASP A 240 0.06 7.73 -17.07
CA ASP A 240 -0.34 9.00 -17.70
C ASP A 240 -1.13 8.76 -18.99
N ILE A 241 -0.70 7.83 -19.86
CA ILE A 241 -1.46 7.45 -21.07
C ILE A 241 -2.86 6.96 -20.70
N LEU A 242 -2.99 6.07 -19.71
CA LEU A 242 -4.30 5.57 -19.28
C LEU A 242 -5.17 6.70 -18.71
N ALA A 243 -4.58 7.62 -17.94
CA ALA A 243 -5.31 8.77 -17.42
C ALA A 243 -5.74 9.73 -18.54
N GLU A 244 -4.92 9.93 -19.58
CA GLU A 244 -5.27 10.73 -20.75
C GLU A 244 -6.40 10.09 -21.55
N MET A 245 -6.31 8.78 -21.84
CA MET A 245 -7.40 8.05 -22.50
C MET A 245 -8.71 8.17 -21.72
N ALA A 246 -8.65 8.07 -20.39
CA ALA A 246 -9.83 8.24 -19.51
C ALA A 246 -10.37 9.68 -19.47
N ALA A 247 -9.54 10.67 -19.78
CA ALA A 247 -9.92 12.08 -19.81
C ALA A 247 -10.56 12.49 -21.14
N VAL A 248 -10.24 11.79 -22.23
CA VAL A 248 -10.80 12.03 -23.58
C VAL A 248 -12.20 11.42 -23.76
N LEU A 249 -12.60 10.48 -22.89
CA LEU A 249 -13.98 9.97 -22.84
C LEU A 249 -14.97 11.11 -22.57
#